data_AF-A0A532EBW6-F1
#
_entry.id   AF-A0A532EBW6-F1
#
_cell.length_a   1.000
_cell.length_b   1.000
_cell.length_c   1.000
_cell.angle_alpha   90.00
_cell.angle_beta   90.00
_cell.angle_gamma   90.00
#
_symmetry.space_group_name_H-M   'P 1'
#
loop_
_entity.id
_entity.type
_entity.pdbx_description
1 polymer ?
#
loop_
_entity_poly.entity_id
_entity_poly.type
_entity_poly.pdbx_seq_one_letter_code
_entity_poly.pdbx_strand_id
1 'polypeptide(L)'
;MKTSWGSMAALSAALILAGIELIPLPAGAATPAPSPKDEIVRKYVDGCQSKPAKEPDCDKIRKSAVEILKEDLLTLGSSANHSFLLSILPVFKIEETELRVAAADAIGMIGPQDSDAELLAPLANDPVPEVRRAVTQMLSHGKGSNLKLLWQRTMTWQGGLTPEVPADSGKYSLPVAPDSTYLFYASTAAHGRVSYITRKGMEPVMAFYKGKSKRGPLKLDEFNTFYRYQLSDEQEARERIWKQISDENSKQVAALQKDTSNQQAAFEKITQLQNENMNQRLVEQSDQFRADLFEAPTVFVLEERQIGQRSYPTRYVVLYQEKALKSTGYRLSWMTVPDEAIKAAQLASLVREKEEEARKKENEALKKRAEELKNLEKKKDEAEKKKFKKGQDDLEKALGF
;
A
#
# COMPACT_ATOMS: atom_id res chain seq x y z
N MET A 1 -34.37 11.13 28.56
CA MET A 1 -33.67 9.92 28.07
C MET A 1 -32.73 9.44 29.18
N LYS A 2 -32.99 8.27 29.77
CA LYS A 2 -32.07 7.66 30.74
C LYS A 2 -30.94 7.00 29.94
N THR A 3 -29.73 7.53 30.03
CA THR A 3 -28.57 7.03 29.29
C THR A 3 -28.06 5.74 29.91
N SER A 4 -28.06 4.67 29.13
CA SER A 4 -27.52 3.34 29.46
C SER A 4 -25.99 3.38 29.49
N TRP A 5 -25.39 3.88 30.58
CA TRP A 5 -23.93 3.91 30.75
C TRP A 5 -23.37 2.60 31.33
N GLY A 6 -24.24 1.68 31.80
CA GLY A 6 -23.85 0.46 32.50
C GLY A 6 -23.10 -0.56 31.63
N SER A 7 -23.59 -0.81 30.41
CA SER A 7 -23.04 -1.83 29.51
C SER A 7 -21.58 -1.57 29.09
N MET A 8 -21.24 -0.33 28.70
CA MET A 8 -19.86 0.03 28.29
C MET A 8 -18.91 0.12 29.48
N ALA A 9 -19.41 0.47 30.67
CA ALA A 9 -18.63 0.38 31.90
C ALA A 9 -18.33 -1.08 32.28
N ALA A 10 -19.27 -2.01 32.07
CA ALA A 10 -19.05 -3.45 32.26
C ALA A 10 -18.03 -4.02 31.25
N LEU A 11 -18.09 -3.63 29.98
CA LEU A 11 -17.11 -4.01 28.96
C LEU A 11 -15.71 -3.44 29.27
N SER A 12 -15.64 -2.18 29.70
CA SER A 12 -14.37 -1.54 30.09
C SER A 12 -13.77 -2.21 31.33
N ALA A 13 -14.57 -2.48 32.36
CA ALA A 13 -14.11 -3.13 33.59
C ALA A 13 -13.60 -4.57 33.33
N ALA A 14 -14.23 -5.32 32.44
CA ALA A 14 -13.82 -6.67 32.09
C ALA A 14 -12.54 -6.70 31.22
N LEU A 15 -12.35 -5.72 30.32
CA LEU A 15 -11.13 -5.62 29.51
C LEU A 15 -9.92 -5.09 30.31
N ILE A 16 -10.14 -4.34 31.40
CA ILE A 16 -9.10 -3.90 32.32
C ILE A 16 -8.47 -5.09 33.10
N LEU A 17 -9.24 -6.14 33.37
CA LEU A 17 -8.73 -7.37 34.02
C LEU A 17 -7.75 -8.18 33.16
N ALA A 18 -7.57 -7.81 31.88
CA ALA A 18 -6.58 -8.39 30.97
C ALA A 18 -5.26 -7.57 30.86
N GLY A 19 -5.01 -6.62 31.78
CA GLY A 19 -3.65 -6.11 32.05
C GLY A 19 -3.24 -4.82 31.33
N ILE A 20 -4.10 -3.80 31.27
CA ILE A 20 -3.67 -2.43 30.96
C ILE A 20 -4.30 -1.46 31.97
N GLU A 21 -3.47 -0.85 32.82
CA GLU A 21 -3.86 0.22 33.75
C GLU A 21 -4.09 1.54 33.00
N LEU A 22 -5.32 2.08 33.04
CA LEU A 22 -5.57 3.50 32.84
C LEU A 22 -6.71 4.00 33.77
N ILE A 23 -6.34 5.00 34.58
CA ILE A 23 -7.06 6.09 35.28
C ILE A 23 -8.51 5.85 35.77
N PRO A 24 -8.84 6.15 37.05
CA PRO A 24 -10.18 5.94 37.60
C PRO A 24 -11.23 6.88 36.98
N LEU A 25 -12.43 6.34 36.74
CA LEU A 25 -13.64 7.10 36.45
C LEU A 25 -13.95 8.09 37.60
N PRO A 26 -14.55 9.27 37.31
CA PRO A 26 -14.94 10.22 38.34
C PRO A 26 -16.02 9.61 39.25
N ALA A 27 -15.70 9.53 40.53
CA ALA A 27 -16.59 9.00 41.57
C ALA A 27 -17.70 10.00 41.87
N GLY A 28 -18.96 9.64 41.57
CA GLY A 28 -20.09 10.50 41.90
C GLY A 28 -21.41 10.20 41.20
N ALA A 29 -21.78 8.94 41.00
CA ALA A 29 -23.16 8.57 40.68
C ALA A 29 -23.49 7.22 41.31
N ALA A 30 -24.58 7.15 42.06
CA ALA A 30 -25.11 5.88 42.56
C ALA A 30 -25.34 4.94 41.36
N THR A 31 -24.76 3.74 41.43
CA THR A 31 -24.93 2.71 40.39
C THR A 31 -26.41 2.38 40.26
N PRO A 32 -27.04 2.64 39.11
CA PRO A 32 -28.40 2.18 38.87
C PRO A 32 -28.44 0.65 38.99
N ALA A 33 -29.58 0.09 39.42
CA ALA A 33 -29.78 -1.36 39.36
C ALA A 33 -29.50 -1.88 37.94
N PRO A 34 -28.81 -3.02 37.78
CA PRO A 34 -28.42 -3.54 36.47
C PRO A 34 -29.67 -3.75 35.63
N SER A 35 -29.69 -3.14 34.46
CA SER A 35 -30.76 -3.30 33.50
C SER A 35 -30.71 -4.71 32.88
N PRO A 36 -31.82 -5.21 32.30
CA PRO A 36 -31.80 -6.45 31.54
C PRO A 36 -30.76 -6.48 30.40
N LYS A 37 -30.41 -5.29 29.85
CA LYS A 37 -29.35 -5.15 28.84
C LYS A 37 -27.96 -5.39 29.44
N ASP A 38 -27.70 -4.84 30.64
CA ASP A 38 -26.42 -5.01 31.34
C ASP A 38 -26.17 -6.50 31.67
N GLU A 39 -27.21 -7.25 32.02
CA GLU A 39 -27.10 -8.69 32.30
C GLU A 39 -26.75 -9.50 31.04
N ILE A 40 -27.30 -9.14 29.87
CA ILE A 40 -26.98 -9.80 28.60
C ILE A 40 -25.52 -9.52 28.21
N VAL A 41 -25.08 -8.26 28.29
CA VAL A 41 -23.70 -7.89 27.98
C VAL A 41 -22.73 -8.58 28.92
N ARG A 42 -23.05 -8.64 30.21
CA ARG A 42 -22.24 -9.37 31.19
C ARG A 42 -22.12 -10.86 30.87
N LYS A 43 -23.24 -11.54 30.57
CA LYS A 43 -23.24 -12.94 30.14
C LYS A 43 -22.41 -13.16 28.87
N TYR A 44 -22.45 -12.21 27.93
CA TYR A 44 -21.63 -12.26 26.74
C TYR A 44 -20.13 -12.15 27.08
N VAL A 45 -19.74 -11.14 27.85
CA VAL A 45 -18.34 -10.89 28.23
C VAL A 45 -17.77 -12.05 29.05
N ASP A 46 -18.47 -12.48 30.10
CA ASP A 46 -17.99 -13.50 31.02
C ASP A 46 -18.03 -14.92 30.41
N GLY A 47 -18.95 -15.14 29.48
CA GLY A 47 -19.35 -16.49 29.08
C GLY A 47 -19.19 -16.83 27.61
N CYS A 48 -19.09 -15.85 26.70
CA CYS A 48 -19.18 -16.07 25.26
C CYS A 48 -18.13 -15.32 24.41
N GLN A 49 -17.58 -14.20 24.87
CA GLN A 49 -16.66 -13.35 24.09
C GLN A 49 -15.39 -14.09 23.65
N SER A 50 -14.83 -14.94 24.51
CA SER A 50 -13.59 -15.68 24.24
C SER A 50 -13.80 -17.03 23.56
N LYS A 51 -15.05 -17.42 23.32
CA LYS A 51 -15.41 -18.70 22.70
C LYS A 51 -15.45 -18.56 21.18
N PRO A 52 -15.46 -19.65 20.40
CA PRO A 52 -15.67 -19.56 18.95
C PRO A 52 -17.13 -19.19 18.60
N ALA A 53 -17.31 -18.47 17.50
CA ALA A 53 -18.61 -17.97 17.03
C ALA A 53 -19.70 -19.03 16.74
N LYS A 54 -19.40 -20.33 16.78
CA LYS A 54 -20.34 -21.43 16.50
C LYS A 54 -20.76 -22.22 17.75
N GLU A 55 -20.53 -21.69 18.94
CA GLU A 55 -20.95 -22.36 20.16
C GLU A 55 -22.46 -22.19 20.38
N PRO A 56 -23.26 -23.27 20.37
CA PRO A 56 -24.73 -23.20 20.28
C PRO A 56 -25.39 -22.38 21.40
N ASP A 57 -24.80 -22.40 22.60
CA ASP A 57 -25.32 -21.70 23.78
C ASP A 57 -25.03 -20.18 23.74
N CYS A 58 -24.12 -19.74 22.86
CA CYS A 58 -23.69 -18.35 22.77
C CYS A 58 -24.36 -17.57 21.63
N ASP A 59 -24.91 -18.23 20.61
CA ASP A 59 -25.44 -17.54 19.42
C ASP A 59 -26.47 -16.45 19.75
N LYS A 60 -27.44 -16.78 20.61
CA LYS A 60 -28.49 -15.83 21.00
C LYS A 60 -27.94 -14.69 21.87
N ILE A 61 -27.03 -15.03 22.80
CA ILE A 61 -26.40 -14.08 23.71
C ILE A 61 -25.52 -13.10 22.91
N ARG A 62 -24.71 -13.60 21.98
CA ARG A 62 -23.88 -12.80 21.07
C ARG A 62 -24.71 -11.82 20.25
N LYS A 63 -25.73 -12.31 19.52
CA LYS A 63 -26.59 -11.43 18.72
C LYS A 63 -27.22 -10.32 19.56
N SER A 64 -27.70 -10.66 20.74
CA SER A 64 -28.34 -9.69 21.64
C SER A 64 -27.32 -8.67 22.18
N ALA A 65 -26.15 -9.14 22.61
CA ALA A 65 -25.08 -8.27 23.12
C ALA A 65 -24.51 -7.37 22.03
N VAL A 66 -24.33 -7.88 20.81
CA VAL A 66 -23.86 -7.11 19.65
C VAL A 66 -24.82 -5.96 19.35
N GLU A 67 -26.12 -6.20 19.30
CA GLU A 67 -27.09 -5.11 19.05
C GLU A 67 -27.09 -4.07 20.19
N ILE A 68 -27.03 -4.50 21.46
CA ILE A 68 -26.93 -3.57 22.60
C ILE A 68 -25.65 -2.72 22.50
N LEU A 69 -24.50 -3.36 22.26
CA LEU A 69 -23.22 -2.66 22.20
C LEU A 69 -23.14 -1.72 20.98
N LYS A 70 -23.77 -2.06 19.85
CA LYS A 70 -23.90 -1.14 18.71
C LYS A 70 -24.71 0.12 19.06
N GLU A 71 -25.82 -0.03 19.77
CA GLU A 71 -26.60 1.12 20.25
C GLU A 71 -25.80 2.00 21.22
N ASP A 72 -25.04 1.38 22.12
CA ASP A 72 -24.19 2.11 23.07
C ASP A 72 -23.04 2.84 22.35
N LEU A 73 -22.37 2.19 21.40
CA LEU A 73 -21.33 2.80 20.57
C LEU A 73 -21.87 3.97 19.75
N LEU A 74 -23.05 3.83 19.14
CA LEU A 74 -23.74 4.91 18.45
C LEU A 74 -24.02 6.09 19.39
N THR A 75 -24.47 5.81 20.61
CA THR A 75 -24.75 6.83 21.63
C THR A 75 -23.47 7.57 22.05
N LEU A 76 -22.37 6.84 22.28
CA LEU A 76 -21.07 7.42 22.60
C LEU A 76 -20.54 8.26 21.42
N GLY A 77 -20.62 7.74 20.21
CA GLY A 77 -20.20 8.45 19.00
C GLY A 77 -20.98 9.76 18.79
N SER A 78 -22.30 9.68 18.90
CA SER A 78 -23.22 10.83 18.73
C SER A 78 -23.05 11.91 19.80
N SER A 79 -22.43 11.59 20.94
CA SER A 79 -22.10 12.59 21.96
C SER A 79 -21.02 13.57 21.51
N ALA A 80 -20.25 13.22 20.47
CA ALA A 80 -19.07 13.95 20.00
C ALA A 80 -18.03 14.26 21.10
N ASN A 81 -18.04 13.50 22.21
CA ASN A 81 -17.13 13.71 23.31
C ASN A 81 -15.86 12.87 23.13
N HIS A 82 -14.75 13.55 22.85
CA HIS A 82 -13.43 12.96 22.62
C HIS A 82 -12.95 12.07 23.78
N SER A 83 -13.39 12.32 25.02
CA SER A 83 -12.99 11.50 26.17
C SER A 83 -13.40 10.03 26.05
N PHE A 84 -14.39 9.70 25.21
CA PHE A 84 -14.83 8.32 24.99
C PHE A 84 -13.96 7.54 24.01
N LEU A 85 -13.04 8.18 23.28
CA LEU A 85 -12.19 7.51 22.29
C LEU A 85 -11.43 6.33 22.93
N LEU A 86 -10.78 6.55 24.08
CA LEU A 86 -10.02 5.52 24.78
C LEU A 86 -10.89 4.36 25.29
N SER A 87 -12.16 4.62 25.60
CA SER A 87 -13.13 3.60 26.02
C SER A 87 -13.62 2.74 24.85
N ILE A 88 -13.60 3.25 23.62
CA ILE A 88 -14.06 2.53 22.43
C ILE A 88 -12.96 1.64 21.84
N LEU A 89 -11.69 2.03 21.93
CA LEU A 89 -10.57 1.29 21.34
C LEU A 89 -10.50 -0.21 21.71
N PRO A 90 -10.78 -0.64 22.95
CA PRO A 90 -10.76 -2.06 23.29
C PRO A 90 -11.73 -2.91 22.46
N VAL A 91 -12.80 -2.33 21.89
CA VAL A 91 -13.76 -3.05 21.03
C VAL A 91 -13.10 -3.61 19.78
N PHE A 92 -12.02 -3.02 19.28
CA PHE A 92 -11.27 -3.55 18.13
C PHE A 92 -10.58 -4.90 18.41
N LYS A 93 -10.49 -5.33 19.67
CA LYS A 93 -9.95 -6.64 20.06
C LYS A 93 -11.02 -7.73 20.12
N ILE A 94 -12.29 -7.38 19.94
CA ILE A 94 -13.43 -8.30 19.96
C ILE A 94 -13.52 -9.03 18.61
N GLU A 95 -13.95 -10.29 18.62
CA GLU A 95 -14.02 -11.15 17.42
C GLU A 95 -15.10 -10.67 16.43
N GLU A 96 -16.22 -10.20 16.96
CA GLU A 96 -17.40 -9.74 16.22
C GLU A 96 -17.07 -8.53 15.35
N THR A 97 -16.99 -8.79 14.04
CA THR A 97 -16.73 -7.80 12.99
C THR A 97 -17.67 -6.60 13.06
N GLU A 98 -18.96 -6.82 13.32
CA GLU A 98 -19.97 -5.77 13.38
C GLU A 98 -19.70 -4.77 14.50
N LEU A 99 -19.12 -5.21 15.61
CA LEU A 99 -18.74 -4.33 16.72
C LEU A 99 -17.51 -3.50 16.38
N ARG A 100 -16.53 -4.06 15.67
CA ARG A 100 -15.35 -3.30 15.22
C ARG A 100 -15.72 -2.23 14.19
N VAL A 101 -16.66 -2.53 13.29
CA VAL A 101 -17.24 -1.55 12.36
C VAL A 101 -17.95 -0.44 13.14
N ALA A 102 -18.86 -0.78 14.05
CA ALA A 102 -19.59 0.21 14.85
C ALA A 102 -18.65 1.06 15.73
N ALA A 103 -17.55 0.49 16.22
CA ALA A 103 -16.52 1.20 16.97
C ALA A 103 -15.79 2.23 16.09
N ALA A 104 -15.44 1.86 14.85
CA ALA A 104 -14.85 2.80 13.89
C ALA A 104 -15.82 3.94 13.57
N ASP A 105 -17.10 3.63 13.32
CA ASP A 105 -18.13 4.64 13.07
C ASP A 105 -18.28 5.60 14.27
N ALA A 106 -18.32 5.05 15.50
CA ALA A 106 -18.41 5.84 16.72
C ALA A 106 -17.21 6.79 16.90
N ILE A 107 -15.99 6.33 16.67
CA ILE A 107 -14.80 7.18 16.69
C ILE A 107 -14.88 8.24 15.58
N GLY A 108 -15.38 7.88 14.39
CA GLY A 108 -15.58 8.80 13.27
C GLY A 108 -16.55 9.93 13.62
N MET A 109 -17.65 9.62 14.30
CA MET A 109 -18.63 10.59 14.82
C MET A 109 -18.03 11.49 15.91
N ILE A 110 -17.16 10.96 16.77
CA ILE A 110 -16.40 11.75 17.74
C ILE A 110 -15.48 12.76 17.04
N GLY A 111 -14.93 12.38 15.88
CA GLY A 111 -14.00 13.19 15.11
C GLY A 111 -12.58 13.13 15.69
N PRO A 112 -11.77 12.13 15.28
CA PRO A 112 -10.43 11.96 15.83
C PRO A 112 -9.54 13.17 15.52
N GLN A 113 -8.64 13.47 16.44
CA GLN A 113 -7.70 14.59 16.38
C GLN A 113 -6.33 14.11 15.89
N ASP A 114 -5.49 15.03 15.39
CA ASP A 114 -4.19 14.65 14.81
C ASP A 114 -3.26 13.91 15.78
N SER A 115 -3.42 14.16 17.09
CA SER A 115 -2.71 13.45 18.16
C SER A 115 -3.07 11.97 18.27
N ASP A 116 -4.24 11.58 17.76
CA ASP A 116 -4.75 10.21 17.83
C ASP A 116 -4.17 9.33 16.71
N ALA A 117 -3.44 9.90 15.74
CA ALA A 117 -2.98 9.18 14.55
C ALA A 117 -2.16 7.92 14.87
N GLU A 118 -1.22 8.01 15.82
CA GLU A 118 -0.39 6.86 16.22
C GLU A 118 -1.21 5.77 16.91
N LEU A 119 -2.24 6.17 17.66
CA LEU A 119 -3.13 5.27 18.38
C LEU A 119 -4.09 4.53 17.43
N LEU A 120 -4.54 5.21 16.38
CA LEU A 120 -5.50 4.67 15.40
C LEU A 120 -4.83 3.91 14.26
N ALA A 121 -3.53 4.13 14.00
CA ALA A 121 -2.78 3.50 12.92
C ALA A 121 -2.89 1.96 12.87
N PRO A 122 -2.79 1.20 13.99
CA PRO A 122 -2.90 -0.25 13.96
C PRO A 122 -4.28 -0.75 13.48
N LEU A 123 -5.34 0.02 13.72
CA LEU A 123 -6.72 -0.36 13.39
C LEU A 123 -6.95 -0.45 11.88
N ALA A 124 -6.19 0.32 11.11
CA ALA A 124 -6.29 0.31 9.65
C ALA A 124 -5.79 -0.99 9.01
N ASN A 125 -5.16 -1.85 9.80
CA ASN A 125 -4.62 -3.13 9.39
C ASN A 125 -5.43 -4.33 9.91
N ASP A 126 -6.73 -4.14 10.17
CA ASP A 126 -7.63 -5.22 10.53
C ASP A 126 -7.67 -6.31 9.43
N PRO A 127 -7.70 -7.61 9.78
CA PRO A 127 -7.79 -8.68 8.78
C PRO A 127 -9.11 -8.67 8.00
N VAL A 128 -10.17 -8.03 8.50
CA VAL A 128 -11.47 -7.96 7.83
C VAL A 128 -11.56 -6.70 6.95
N PRO A 129 -11.76 -6.85 5.62
CA PRO A 129 -11.84 -5.72 4.70
C PRO A 129 -12.88 -4.66 5.10
N GLU A 130 -14.05 -5.10 5.58
CA GLU A 130 -15.11 -4.19 6.00
C GLU A 130 -14.71 -3.31 7.18
N VAL A 131 -13.97 -3.85 8.15
CA VAL A 131 -13.46 -3.07 9.28
C VAL A 131 -12.43 -2.06 8.80
N ARG A 132 -11.51 -2.45 7.89
CA ARG A 132 -10.54 -1.51 7.30
C ARG A 132 -11.22 -0.38 6.54
N ARG A 133 -12.33 -0.66 5.85
CA ARG A 133 -13.14 0.34 5.16
C ARG A 133 -13.77 1.32 6.16
N ALA A 134 -14.39 0.82 7.22
CA ALA A 134 -14.96 1.66 8.29
C ALA A 134 -13.87 2.51 8.99
N VAL A 135 -12.71 1.92 9.27
CA VAL A 135 -11.54 2.65 9.83
C VAL A 135 -11.04 3.72 8.86
N THR A 136 -10.99 3.44 7.55
CA THR A 136 -10.63 4.45 6.55
C THR A 136 -11.63 5.62 6.53
N GLN A 137 -12.93 5.33 6.66
CA GLN A 137 -13.96 6.37 6.76
C GLN A 137 -13.80 7.18 8.05
N MET A 138 -13.64 6.51 9.20
CA MET A 138 -13.31 7.12 10.49
C MET A 138 -12.14 8.10 10.39
N LEU A 139 -11.04 7.70 9.74
CA LEU A 139 -9.87 8.55 9.55
C LEU A 139 -10.16 9.78 8.69
N SER A 140 -11.10 9.68 7.73
CA SER A 140 -11.50 10.81 6.87
C SER A 140 -12.32 11.88 7.60
N HIS A 141 -12.98 11.52 8.71
CA HIS A 141 -13.65 12.46 9.61
C HIS A 141 -12.66 13.21 10.52
N GLY A 142 -11.43 12.72 10.64
CA GLY A 142 -10.41 13.30 11.48
C GLY A 142 -9.81 14.59 10.92
N LYS A 143 -9.22 15.40 11.80
CA LYS A 143 -8.55 16.65 11.42
C LYS A 143 -7.06 16.58 11.73
N GLY A 144 -6.24 16.93 10.73
CA GLY A 144 -4.79 17.08 10.87
C GLY A 144 -4.00 16.39 9.77
N SER A 145 -2.69 16.69 9.71
CA SER A 145 -1.81 16.18 8.67
C SER A 145 -1.47 14.70 8.85
N ASN A 146 -1.28 14.22 10.08
CA ASN A 146 -0.93 12.82 10.33
C ASN A 146 -2.11 11.91 10.04
N LEU A 147 -3.33 12.29 10.48
CA LEU A 147 -4.55 11.54 10.13
C LEU A 147 -4.83 11.54 8.64
N LYS A 148 -4.59 12.68 7.94
CA LYS A 148 -4.71 12.74 6.49
C LYS A 148 -3.73 11.79 5.78
N LEU A 149 -2.46 11.78 6.21
CA LEU A 149 -1.46 10.85 5.67
C LEU A 149 -1.86 9.39 5.90
N LEU A 150 -2.32 9.08 7.12
CA LEU A 150 -2.80 7.74 7.46
C LEU A 150 -4.00 7.33 6.60
N TRP A 151 -5.01 8.18 6.47
CA TRP A 151 -6.16 7.95 5.58
C TRP A 151 -5.73 7.71 4.12
N GLN A 152 -4.87 8.58 3.58
CA GLN A 152 -4.34 8.45 2.23
C GLN A 152 -3.55 7.15 2.02
N ARG A 153 -2.92 6.64 3.08
CA ARG A 153 -2.11 5.43 3.07
C ARG A 153 -2.95 4.15 3.16
N THR A 154 -4.05 4.18 3.90
CA THR A 154 -4.85 3.01 4.25
C THR A 154 -6.11 2.87 3.40
N MET A 155 -6.32 3.78 2.44
CA MET A 155 -7.44 3.74 1.51
C MET A 155 -7.56 2.35 0.86
N THR A 156 -8.62 1.64 1.23
CA THR A 156 -8.96 0.33 0.69
C THR A 156 -10.35 0.37 0.07
N TRP A 157 -10.50 -0.35 -1.04
CA TRP A 157 -11.76 -0.44 -1.78
C TRP A 157 -12.37 -1.85 -1.69
N GLN A 158 -11.68 -2.77 -1.02
CA GLN A 158 -12.16 -4.12 -0.78
C GLN A 158 -13.20 -4.08 0.35
N GLY A 159 -14.38 -4.63 0.08
CA GLY A 159 -15.41 -4.88 1.08
C GLY A 159 -15.53 -6.38 1.37
N GLY A 160 -16.20 -6.71 2.47
CA GLY A 160 -16.45 -8.09 2.85
C GLY A 160 -16.17 -8.36 4.33
N LEU A 161 -16.97 -9.27 4.90
CA LEU A 161 -16.93 -9.61 6.33
C LEU A 161 -15.97 -10.77 6.63
N THR A 162 -15.47 -11.46 5.60
CA THR A 162 -14.58 -12.59 5.77
C THR A 162 -13.17 -12.10 6.12
N PRO A 163 -12.58 -12.55 7.24
CA PRO A 163 -11.20 -12.25 7.56
C PRO A 163 -10.26 -12.78 6.46
N GLU A 164 -9.34 -11.93 6.01
CA GLU A 164 -8.27 -12.33 5.12
C GLU A 164 -7.16 -13.03 5.90
N VAL A 165 -6.53 -14.01 5.25
CA VAL A 165 -5.35 -14.68 5.79
C VAL A 165 -4.10 -14.05 5.17
N PRO A 166 -3.10 -13.65 5.99
CA PRO A 166 -1.82 -13.17 5.47
C PRO A 166 -1.22 -14.16 4.47
N ALA A 167 -0.75 -13.64 3.34
CA ALA A 167 -0.09 -14.48 2.36
C ALA A 167 1.24 -15.02 2.92
N ASP A 168 1.45 -16.33 2.78
CA ASP A 168 2.68 -17.00 3.19
C ASP A 168 3.82 -16.63 2.23
N SER A 169 4.71 -15.74 2.68
CA SER A 169 5.87 -15.29 1.90
C SER A 169 6.84 -16.43 1.57
N GLY A 170 6.87 -17.49 2.39
CA GLY A 170 7.72 -18.67 2.18
C GLY A 170 7.38 -19.41 0.90
N LYS A 171 6.09 -19.44 0.50
CA LYS A 171 5.63 -20.02 -0.79
C LYS A 171 6.23 -19.32 -1.99
N TYR A 172 6.63 -18.06 -1.83
CA TYR A 172 7.25 -17.26 -2.87
C TYR A 172 8.76 -17.14 -2.69
N SER A 173 9.35 -17.88 -1.72
CA SER A 173 10.76 -17.80 -1.33
C SER A 173 11.21 -16.37 -0.98
N LEU A 174 10.32 -15.57 -0.39
CA LEU A 174 10.60 -14.18 -0.03
C LEU A 174 10.94 -14.08 1.47
N PRO A 175 12.16 -13.61 1.84
CA PRO A 175 12.55 -13.46 3.23
C PRO A 175 11.85 -12.26 3.87
N VAL A 176 11.20 -12.52 5.02
CA VAL A 176 10.54 -11.50 5.85
C VAL A 176 11.50 -11.07 6.94
N ALA A 177 11.68 -9.77 7.12
CA ALA A 177 12.53 -9.24 8.18
C ALA A 177 11.94 -9.60 9.56
N PRO A 178 12.76 -9.81 10.59
CA PRO A 178 12.26 -10.10 11.94
C PRO A 178 11.32 -9.02 12.48
N ASP A 179 10.40 -9.41 13.36
CA ASP A 179 9.43 -8.52 14.03
C ASP A 179 8.56 -7.71 13.06
N SER A 180 8.26 -8.29 11.89
CA SER A 180 7.45 -7.66 10.86
C SER A 180 5.96 -7.97 11.00
N THR A 181 5.14 -6.96 10.77
CA THR A 181 3.67 -7.05 10.73
C THR A 181 3.21 -6.96 9.27
N TYR A 182 2.44 -7.94 8.82
CA TYR A 182 1.85 -7.96 7.48
C TYR A 182 0.84 -6.82 7.32
N LEU A 183 0.87 -6.11 6.18
CA LEU A 183 -0.08 -5.04 5.87
C LEU A 183 -1.16 -5.52 4.89
N PHE A 184 -2.39 -5.78 5.36
CA PHE A 184 -3.49 -6.25 4.51
C PHE A 184 -3.85 -5.26 3.40
N TYR A 185 -4.06 -4.00 3.75
CA TYR A 185 -4.45 -2.95 2.80
C TYR A 185 -3.39 -2.64 1.73
N ALA A 186 -2.15 -3.11 1.92
CA ALA A 186 -1.03 -2.86 1.01
C ALA A 186 -0.46 -4.13 0.38
N SER A 187 -1.10 -5.28 0.59
CA SER A 187 -0.64 -6.57 0.10
C SER A 187 -1.62 -7.14 -0.90
N THR A 188 -1.10 -7.72 -1.97
CA THR A 188 -1.93 -8.36 -2.99
C THR A 188 -1.13 -9.46 -3.67
N ALA A 189 -1.11 -10.66 -3.07
CA ALA A 189 -0.25 -11.74 -3.54
C ALA A 189 -0.54 -12.16 -4.99
N ALA A 190 -1.80 -12.09 -5.43
CA ALA A 190 -2.18 -12.33 -6.83
C ALA A 190 -1.46 -11.39 -7.83
N HIS A 191 -1.05 -10.20 -7.38
CA HIS A 191 -0.35 -9.20 -8.18
C HIS A 191 1.15 -9.15 -7.86
N GLY A 192 1.69 -10.18 -7.24
CA GLY A 192 3.14 -10.26 -7.08
C GLY A 192 3.67 -9.40 -5.95
N ARG A 193 2.88 -9.06 -4.93
CA ARG A 193 3.34 -8.21 -3.85
C ARG A 193 2.75 -8.53 -2.49
N VAL A 194 3.59 -8.41 -1.47
CA VAL A 194 3.19 -8.40 -0.05
C VAL A 194 3.98 -7.32 0.68
N SER A 195 3.31 -6.58 1.54
CA SER A 195 3.87 -5.43 2.25
C SER A 195 3.88 -5.68 3.75
N TYR A 196 4.88 -5.12 4.41
CA TYR A 196 5.09 -5.25 5.85
C TYR A 196 5.56 -3.93 6.44
N ILE A 197 5.39 -3.80 7.75
CA ILE A 197 6.08 -2.81 8.59
C ILE A 197 6.82 -3.53 9.70
N THR A 198 7.88 -2.92 10.22
CA THR A 198 8.59 -3.43 11.39
C THR A 198 8.88 -2.30 12.36
N ARG A 199 8.97 -2.66 13.65
CA ARG A 199 9.39 -1.75 14.72
C ARG A 199 10.89 -1.51 14.73
N LYS A 200 11.66 -2.33 13.99
CA LYS A 200 13.10 -2.09 13.82
C LYS A 200 13.32 -0.85 12.98
N GLY A 201 14.38 -0.10 13.29
CA GLY A 201 14.82 1.01 12.45
C GLY A 201 15.32 0.55 11.09
N MET A 202 15.57 1.51 10.19
CA MET A 202 15.97 1.25 8.80
C MET A 202 17.26 0.41 8.69
N GLU A 203 18.30 0.77 9.44
CA GLU A 203 19.63 0.13 9.40
C GLU A 203 19.62 -1.41 9.57
N PRO A 204 19.05 -1.99 10.64
CA PRO A 204 19.02 -3.44 10.80
C PRO A 204 18.22 -4.14 9.69
N VAL A 205 17.19 -3.50 9.13
CA VAL A 205 16.39 -4.06 8.03
C VAL A 205 17.16 -4.00 6.71
N MET A 206 17.89 -2.91 6.46
CA MET A 206 18.83 -2.82 5.34
C MET A 206 19.91 -3.89 5.42
N ALA A 207 20.51 -4.09 6.59
CA ALA A 207 21.53 -5.13 6.80
C ALA A 207 20.97 -6.53 6.54
N PHE A 208 19.75 -6.81 7.00
CA PHE A 208 19.05 -8.06 6.73
C PHE A 208 18.90 -8.31 5.23
N TYR A 209 18.37 -7.35 4.47
CA TYR A 209 18.14 -7.54 3.04
C TYR A 209 19.44 -7.52 2.22
N LYS A 210 20.44 -6.72 2.62
CA LYS A 210 21.77 -6.75 2.02
C LYS A 210 22.38 -8.16 2.06
N GLY A 211 22.26 -8.86 3.19
CA GLY A 211 22.75 -10.23 3.36
C GLY A 211 21.95 -11.29 2.58
N LYS A 212 20.79 -10.95 2.02
CA LYS A 212 19.96 -11.84 1.19
C LYS A 212 19.93 -11.45 -0.29
N SER A 213 20.41 -10.26 -0.62
CA SER A 213 20.35 -9.71 -1.97
C SER A 213 21.48 -10.22 -2.86
N LYS A 214 21.18 -10.41 -4.14
CA LYS A 214 22.17 -10.59 -5.20
C LYS A 214 22.72 -9.26 -5.70
N ARG A 215 21.90 -8.19 -5.64
CA ARG A 215 22.28 -6.83 -6.02
C ARG A 215 21.58 -5.80 -5.14
N GLY A 216 22.26 -4.70 -4.86
CA GLY A 216 21.78 -3.58 -4.04
C GLY A 216 22.70 -3.31 -2.84
N PRO A 217 22.41 -2.27 -2.05
CA PRO A 217 21.28 -1.35 -2.18
C PRO A 217 21.36 -0.49 -3.46
N LEU A 218 20.23 -0.32 -4.14
CA LEU A 218 20.06 0.59 -5.27
C LEU A 218 19.08 1.69 -4.90
N LYS A 219 19.29 2.92 -5.36
CA LYS A 219 18.20 3.90 -5.36
C LYS A 219 17.14 3.52 -6.38
N LEU A 220 15.91 4.01 -6.21
CA LEU A 220 14.80 3.67 -7.11
C LEU A 220 15.05 4.08 -8.57
N ASP A 221 15.64 5.25 -8.79
CA ASP A 221 16.02 5.76 -10.12
C ASP A 221 17.12 4.93 -10.76
N GLU A 222 18.12 4.51 -9.98
CA GLU A 222 19.17 3.58 -10.41
C GLU A 222 18.58 2.22 -10.80
N PHE A 223 17.68 1.66 -9.97
CA PHE A 223 16.99 0.41 -10.26
C PHE A 223 16.15 0.50 -11.54
N ASN A 224 15.34 1.55 -11.67
CA ASN A 224 14.52 1.77 -12.87
C ASN A 224 15.36 1.95 -14.12
N THR A 225 16.50 2.64 -14.02
CA THR A 225 17.43 2.82 -15.13
C THR A 225 18.08 1.50 -15.53
N PHE A 226 18.56 0.74 -14.54
CA PHE A 226 19.26 -0.51 -14.75
C PHE A 226 18.36 -1.58 -15.38
N TYR A 227 17.10 -1.66 -14.96
CA TYR A 227 16.12 -2.65 -15.43
C TYR A 227 15.07 -2.06 -16.37
N ARG A 228 15.32 -0.90 -17.01
CA ARG A 228 14.30 -0.16 -17.77
C ARG A 228 13.58 -1.01 -18.83
N TYR A 229 14.32 -1.84 -19.57
CA TYR A 229 13.73 -2.68 -20.60
C TYR A 229 12.98 -3.87 -19.99
N GLN A 230 13.53 -4.48 -18.94
CA GLN A 230 12.90 -5.59 -18.23
C GLN A 230 11.57 -5.18 -17.59
N LEU A 231 11.54 -4.03 -16.92
CA LEU A 231 10.33 -3.48 -16.33
C LEU A 231 9.31 -3.10 -17.41
N SER A 232 9.78 -2.56 -18.54
CA SER A 232 8.91 -2.28 -19.70
C SER A 232 8.35 -3.55 -20.32
N ASP A 233 9.13 -4.61 -20.44
CA ASP A 233 8.69 -5.90 -20.98
C ASP A 233 7.63 -6.54 -20.07
N GLU A 234 7.86 -6.50 -18.76
CA GLU A 234 6.92 -7.01 -17.77
C GLU A 234 5.59 -6.24 -17.83
N GLN A 235 5.66 -4.90 -17.89
CA GLN A 235 4.48 -4.06 -18.01
C GLN A 235 3.73 -4.35 -19.32
N GLU A 236 4.41 -4.42 -20.46
CA GLU A 236 3.79 -4.72 -21.75
C GLU A 236 3.15 -6.12 -21.77
N ALA A 237 3.84 -7.12 -21.21
CA ALA A 237 3.32 -8.47 -21.12
C ALA A 237 2.08 -8.54 -20.20
N ARG A 238 2.09 -7.80 -19.07
CA ARG A 238 0.94 -7.67 -18.17
C ARG A 238 -0.24 -6.98 -18.86
N GLU A 239 0.00 -5.89 -19.58
CA GLU A 239 -1.03 -5.17 -20.36
C GLU A 239 -1.67 -6.05 -21.43
N ARG A 240 -0.88 -6.89 -22.13
CA ARG A 240 -1.41 -7.85 -23.11
C ARG A 240 -2.31 -8.89 -22.45
N ILE A 241 -1.87 -9.50 -21.35
CA ILE A 241 -2.67 -10.46 -20.57
C ILE A 241 -3.96 -9.78 -20.08
N TRP A 242 -3.84 -8.57 -19.55
CA TRP A 242 -4.98 -7.82 -19.03
C TRP A 242 -5.99 -7.50 -20.13
N LYS A 243 -5.53 -7.05 -21.30
CA LYS A 243 -6.39 -6.80 -22.44
C LYS A 243 -7.18 -8.06 -22.84
N GLN A 244 -6.51 -9.22 -22.88
CA GLN A 244 -7.16 -10.49 -23.16
C GLN A 244 -8.24 -10.83 -22.13
N ILE A 245 -7.91 -10.72 -20.84
CA ILE A 245 -8.87 -10.97 -19.74
C ILE A 245 -10.05 -9.99 -19.81
N SER A 246 -9.80 -8.71 -20.07
CA SER A 246 -10.85 -7.70 -20.21
C SER A 246 -11.77 -7.98 -21.39
N ASP A 247 -11.22 -8.39 -22.54
CA ASP A 247 -12.00 -8.76 -23.73
C ASP A 247 -12.86 -10.01 -23.46
N GLU A 248 -12.31 -11.01 -22.76
CA GLU A 248 -13.04 -12.22 -22.35
C GLU A 248 -14.15 -11.91 -21.35
N ASN A 249 -13.87 -11.11 -20.32
CA ASN A 249 -14.87 -10.67 -19.34
C ASN A 249 -15.99 -9.87 -20.02
N SER A 250 -15.66 -9.02 -21.00
CA SER A 250 -16.65 -8.27 -21.77
C SER A 250 -17.56 -9.19 -22.58
N LYS A 251 -17.01 -10.24 -23.20
CA LYS A 251 -17.80 -11.27 -23.91
C LYS A 251 -18.70 -12.05 -22.95
N GLN A 252 -18.19 -12.41 -21.77
CA GLN A 252 -18.98 -13.10 -20.75
C GLN A 252 -20.14 -12.23 -20.23
N VAL A 253 -19.89 -10.96 -19.93
CA VAL A 253 -20.94 -10.01 -19.53
C VAL A 253 -22.00 -9.89 -20.62
N ALA A 254 -21.61 -9.75 -21.89
CA ALA A 254 -22.55 -9.68 -23.00
C ALA A 254 -23.36 -10.97 -23.20
N ALA A 255 -22.79 -12.14 -22.89
CA ALA A 255 -23.51 -13.42 -22.92
C ALA A 255 -24.51 -13.52 -21.76
N LEU A 256 -24.10 -13.17 -20.54
CA LEU A 256 -24.94 -13.17 -19.33
C LEU A 256 -26.10 -12.17 -19.42
N GLN A 257 -25.90 -11.02 -20.05
CA GLN A 257 -26.96 -10.03 -20.28
C GLN A 257 -28.05 -10.54 -21.25
N LYS A 258 -27.71 -11.46 -22.14
CA LYS A 258 -28.65 -12.08 -23.08
C LYS A 258 -29.37 -13.29 -22.49
N ASP A 259 -28.85 -13.85 -21.40
CA ASP A 259 -29.45 -14.98 -20.71
C ASP A 259 -30.60 -14.48 -19.82
N THR A 260 -31.84 -14.77 -20.23
CA THR A 260 -33.05 -14.41 -19.49
C THR A 260 -33.46 -15.47 -18.48
N SER A 261 -32.78 -16.63 -18.43
CA SER A 261 -33.19 -17.78 -17.63
C SER A 261 -32.91 -17.61 -16.13
N ASN A 262 -31.86 -16.87 -15.75
CA ASN A 262 -31.53 -16.58 -14.34
C ASN A 262 -30.90 -15.18 -14.18
N GLN A 263 -31.74 -14.16 -14.21
CA GLN A 263 -31.31 -12.76 -14.17
C GLN A 263 -30.56 -12.39 -12.88
N GLN A 264 -30.87 -13.03 -11.74
CA GLN A 264 -30.22 -12.73 -10.47
C GLN A 264 -28.78 -13.26 -10.41
N ALA A 265 -28.56 -14.52 -10.81
CA ALA A 265 -27.22 -15.08 -10.91
C ALA A 265 -26.37 -14.35 -11.97
N ALA A 266 -26.98 -13.96 -13.09
CA ALA A 266 -26.32 -13.16 -14.11
C ALA A 266 -25.87 -11.80 -13.54
N PHE A 267 -26.73 -11.10 -12.80
CA PHE A 267 -26.40 -9.83 -12.16
C PHE A 267 -25.25 -9.96 -11.14
N GLU A 268 -25.29 -10.96 -10.28
CA GLU A 268 -24.23 -11.23 -9.30
C GLU A 268 -22.89 -11.49 -10.01
N LYS A 269 -22.90 -12.29 -11.08
CA LYS A 269 -21.68 -12.60 -11.83
C LYS A 269 -21.13 -11.40 -12.59
N ILE A 270 -21.98 -10.57 -13.19
CA ILE A 270 -21.57 -9.31 -13.83
C ILE A 270 -20.91 -8.38 -12.80
N THR A 271 -21.53 -8.23 -11.63
CA THR A 271 -20.99 -7.42 -10.54
C THR A 271 -19.62 -7.94 -10.09
N GLN A 272 -19.46 -9.27 -9.98
CA GLN A 272 -18.16 -9.88 -9.67
C GLN A 272 -17.09 -9.51 -10.72
N LEU A 273 -17.37 -9.70 -12.01
CA LEU A 273 -16.42 -9.42 -13.09
C LEU A 273 -16.03 -7.94 -13.15
N GLN A 274 -16.97 -7.03 -12.89
CA GLN A 274 -16.70 -5.60 -12.81
C GLN A 274 -15.80 -5.24 -11.62
N ASN A 275 -16.06 -5.84 -10.46
CA ASN A 275 -15.23 -5.63 -9.26
C ASN A 275 -13.81 -6.16 -9.45
N GLU A 276 -13.64 -7.31 -10.09
CA GLU A 276 -12.33 -7.87 -10.42
C GLU A 276 -11.52 -6.91 -11.33
N ASN A 277 -12.15 -6.37 -12.38
CA ASN A 277 -11.50 -5.42 -13.29
C ASN A 277 -11.15 -4.08 -12.60
N MET A 278 -12.03 -3.57 -11.73
CA MET A 278 -11.76 -2.36 -10.94
C MET A 278 -10.61 -2.57 -9.95
N ASN A 279 -10.62 -3.69 -9.23
CA ASN A 279 -9.55 -4.04 -8.29
C ASN A 279 -8.19 -4.12 -8.99
N GLN A 280 -8.13 -4.64 -10.21
CA GLN A 280 -6.89 -4.68 -11.00
C GLN A 280 -6.35 -3.28 -11.32
N ARG A 281 -7.19 -2.35 -11.81
CA ARG A 281 -6.75 -0.97 -12.08
C ARG A 281 -6.24 -0.24 -10.84
N LEU A 282 -6.87 -0.49 -9.70
CA LEU A 282 -6.45 0.09 -8.42
C LEU A 282 -5.09 -0.44 -7.99
N VAL A 283 -4.78 -1.70 -8.29
CA VAL A 283 -3.46 -2.27 -8.03
C VAL A 283 -2.38 -1.51 -8.82
N GLU A 284 -2.59 -1.25 -10.10
CA GLU A 284 -1.63 -0.48 -10.92
C GLU A 284 -1.39 0.93 -10.36
N GLN A 285 -2.45 1.62 -9.93
CA GLN A 285 -2.32 2.94 -9.29
C GLN A 285 -1.51 2.88 -7.99
N SER A 286 -1.69 1.82 -7.20
CA SER A 286 -0.95 1.61 -5.94
C SER A 286 0.50 1.13 -6.12
N ASP A 287 0.90 0.75 -7.34
CA ASP A 287 2.30 0.45 -7.69
C ASP A 287 3.12 1.71 -7.97
N GLN A 288 2.47 2.85 -8.17
CA GLN A 288 3.18 4.12 -8.30
C GLN A 288 3.79 4.54 -6.96
N PHE A 289 5.08 4.88 -7.00
CA PHE A 289 5.75 5.43 -5.82
C PHE A 289 5.13 6.77 -5.44
N ARG A 290 4.72 6.87 -4.17
CA ARG A 290 4.05 8.04 -3.60
C ARG A 290 4.99 8.80 -2.67
N ALA A 291 5.68 9.79 -3.23
CA ALA A 291 6.62 10.64 -2.48
C ALA A 291 5.95 11.44 -1.36
N ASP A 292 4.62 11.61 -1.41
CA ASP A 292 3.83 12.21 -0.35
C ASP A 292 3.67 11.30 0.88
N LEU A 293 3.68 9.97 0.69
CA LEU A 293 3.52 8.98 1.76
C LEU A 293 4.85 8.36 2.23
N PHE A 294 5.83 8.29 1.34
CA PHE A 294 7.07 7.56 1.60
C PHE A 294 8.28 8.45 1.41
N GLU A 295 9.33 8.20 2.18
CA GLU A 295 10.67 8.70 1.84
C GLU A 295 11.26 7.94 0.64
N ALA A 296 12.36 8.45 0.08
CA ALA A 296 13.02 7.85 -1.07
C ALA A 296 13.38 6.38 -0.78
N PRO A 297 12.88 5.41 -1.57
CA PRO A 297 13.03 4.01 -1.24
C PRO A 297 14.37 3.47 -1.73
N THR A 298 14.81 2.41 -1.08
CA THR A 298 15.99 1.62 -1.45
C THR A 298 15.53 0.25 -1.93
N VAL A 299 16.09 -0.21 -3.05
CA VAL A 299 15.74 -1.49 -3.68
C VAL A 299 16.87 -2.49 -3.50
N PHE A 300 16.51 -3.72 -3.13
CA PHE A 300 17.42 -4.86 -3.15
C PHE A 300 16.85 -5.96 -4.04
N VAL A 301 17.64 -6.42 -4.99
CA VAL A 301 17.27 -7.52 -5.89
C VAL A 301 17.66 -8.83 -5.24
N LEU A 302 16.66 -9.64 -4.92
CA LEU A 302 16.81 -10.92 -4.24
C LEU A 302 17.10 -12.03 -5.23
N GLU A 303 16.46 -11.97 -6.39
CA GLU A 303 16.63 -12.93 -7.46
C GLU A 303 16.67 -12.25 -8.82
N GLU A 304 17.66 -12.65 -9.61
CA GLU A 304 17.67 -12.44 -11.05
C GLU A 304 17.52 -13.78 -11.76
N ARG A 305 16.71 -13.82 -12.81
CA ARG A 305 16.49 -15.00 -13.64
C ARG A 305 16.61 -14.64 -15.12
N GLN A 306 17.32 -15.48 -15.87
CA GLN A 306 17.41 -15.37 -17.32
C GLN A 306 16.09 -15.81 -17.96
N ILE A 307 15.47 -14.94 -18.74
CA ILE A 307 14.27 -15.23 -19.52
C ILE A 307 14.55 -14.75 -20.93
N GLY A 308 14.54 -15.67 -21.91
CA GLY A 308 14.94 -15.34 -23.27
C GLY A 308 16.36 -14.74 -23.30
N GLN A 309 16.48 -13.51 -23.83
CA GLN A 309 17.77 -12.86 -24.03
C GLN A 309 18.21 -11.93 -22.89
N ARG A 310 17.37 -11.70 -21.87
CA ARG A 310 17.68 -10.77 -20.75
C ARG A 310 17.55 -11.44 -19.38
N SER A 311 18.25 -10.88 -18.40
CA SER A 311 18.11 -11.22 -16.98
C SER A 311 17.14 -10.25 -16.31
N TYR A 312 16.13 -10.79 -15.61
CA TYR A 312 15.03 -10.04 -14.98
C TYR A 312 15.14 -10.05 -13.46
N PRO A 313 14.84 -8.95 -12.76
CA PRO A 313 14.75 -8.91 -11.31
C PRO A 313 13.43 -9.57 -10.87
N THR A 314 13.35 -10.90 -10.96
CA THR A 314 12.12 -11.66 -10.71
C THR A 314 11.64 -11.60 -9.28
N ARG A 315 12.53 -11.28 -8.33
CA ARG A 315 12.20 -11.02 -6.93
C ARG A 315 13.05 -9.87 -6.39
N TYR A 316 12.40 -8.90 -5.77
CA TYR A 316 13.09 -7.76 -5.17
C TYR A 316 12.30 -7.25 -3.96
N VAL A 317 12.97 -6.47 -3.11
CA VAL A 317 12.36 -5.76 -2.00
C VAL A 317 12.54 -4.27 -2.20
N VAL A 318 11.48 -3.51 -1.95
CA VAL A 318 11.48 -2.06 -1.89
C VAL A 318 11.33 -1.66 -0.43
N LEU A 319 12.38 -1.11 0.15
CA LEU A 319 12.46 -0.68 1.55
C LEU A 319 12.29 0.84 1.61
N TYR A 320 11.49 1.34 2.56
CA TYR A 320 11.16 2.75 2.68
C TYR A 320 10.85 3.14 4.13
N GLN A 321 11.00 4.43 4.43
CA GLN A 321 10.48 5.00 5.66
C GLN A 321 9.05 5.46 5.40
N GLU A 322 8.11 4.99 6.22
CA GLU A 322 6.73 5.46 6.20
C GLU A 322 6.59 6.77 6.98
N LYS A 323 6.02 7.80 6.36
CA LYS A 323 5.69 9.09 6.98
C LYS A 323 4.47 9.00 7.89
N ALA A 324 3.41 8.32 7.47
CA ALA A 324 2.17 8.14 8.22
C ALA A 324 2.36 7.29 9.48
N LEU A 325 3.14 6.20 9.36
CA LEU A 325 3.35 5.24 10.46
C LEU A 325 4.65 5.48 11.24
N LYS A 326 5.49 6.41 10.79
CA LYS A 326 6.82 6.70 11.37
C LYS A 326 7.67 5.44 11.58
N SER A 327 7.47 4.44 10.72
CA SER A 327 8.04 3.10 10.86
C SER A 327 8.75 2.69 9.57
N THR A 328 9.66 1.73 9.68
CA THR A 328 10.29 1.14 8.49
C THR A 328 9.29 0.19 7.83
N GLY A 329 8.94 0.49 6.59
CA GLY A 329 8.06 -0.32 5.76
C GLY A 329 8.84 -0.97 4.62
N TYR A 330 8.40 -2.13 4.17
CA TYR A 330 8.95 -2.74 2.96
C TYR A 330 7.91 -3.51 2.19
N ARG A 331 8.13 -3.61 0.87
CA ARG A 331 7.32 -4.38 -0.06
C ARG A 331 8.19 -5.46 -0.68
N LEU A 332 7.79 -6.72 -0.53
CA LEU A 332 8.36 -7.83 -1.29
C LEU A 332 7.58 -7.94 -2.59
N SER A 333 8.29 -7.88 -3.71
CA SER A 333 7.73 -7.94 -5.05
C SER A 333 8.30 -9.13 -5.82
N TRP A 334 7.46 -9.78 -6.62
CA TRP A 334 7.86 -10.81 -7.55
C TRP A 334 7.07 -10.75 -8.85
N MET A 335 7.71 -11.23 -9.92
CA MET A 335 7.09 -11.27 -11.24
C MET A 335 6.01 -12.35 -11.29
N THR A 336 4.79 -11.97 -11.66
CA THR A 336 3.64 -12.88 -11.84
C THR A 336 3.37 -13.22 -13.31
N VAL A 337 3.99 -12.50 -14.22
CA VAL A 337 3.83 -12.70 -15.66
C VAL A 337 4.55 -13.99 -16.09
N PRO A 338 3.93 -14.86 -16.91
CA PRO A 338 4.58 -16.04 -17.45
C PRO A 338 5.75 -15.73 -18.38
N ASP A 339 6.78 -16.58 -18.39
CA ASP A 339 7.98 -16.42 -19.21
C ASP A 339 7.68 -16.24 -20.70
N GLU A 340 6.69 -16.95 -21.24
CA GLU A 340 6.33 -16.85 -22.66
C GLU A 340 5.77 -15.46 -23.01
N ALA A 341 5.00 -14.84 -22.12
CA ALA A 341 4.50 -13.48 -22.32
C ALA A 341 5.66 -12.46 -22.27
N ILE A 342 6.63 -12.67 -21.38
CA ILE A 342 7.86 -11.86 -21.32
C ILE A 342 8.68 -12.01 -22.61
N LYS A 343 8.92 -13.23 -23.09
CA LYS A 343 9.63 -13.48 -24.36
C LYS A 343 8.92 -12.80 -25.54
N ALA A 344 7.59 -12.81 -25.56
CA ALA A 344 6.80 -12.14 -26.60
C ALA A 344 6.90 -10.61 -26.53
N ALA A 345 7.07 -10.01 -25.33
CA ALA A 345 7.32 -8.58 -25.16
C ALA A 345 8.77 -8.20 -25.53
N GLN A 346 9.74 -9.07 -25.20
CA GLN A 346 11.16 -8.88 -25.53
C GLN A 346 11.40 -8.65 -27.02
N LEU A 347 10.68 -9.34 -27.90
CA LEU A 347 10.86 -9.20 -29.35
C LEU A 347 10.73 -7.74 -29.80
N ALA A 348 9.75 -7.00 -29.25
CA ALA A 348 9.52 -5.61 -29.60
C ALA A 348 10.55 -4.67 -28.93
N SER A 349 10.91 -4.92 -27.67
CA SER A 349 11.86 -4.05 -26.95
C SER A 349 13.31 -4.27 -27.35
N LEU A 350 13.71 -5.45 -27.80
CA LEU A 350 15.06 -5.70 -28.34
C LEU A 350 15.32 -4.91 -29.63
N VAL A 351 14.30 -4.73 -30.47
CA VAL A 351 14.40 -3.86 -31.64
C VAL A 351 14.59 -2.41 -31.21
N ARG A 352 13.76 -1.92 -30.28
CA ARG A 352 13.87 -0.55 -29.73
C ARG A 352 15.23 -0.29 -29.07
N GLU A 353 15.77 -1.26 -28.33
CA GLU A 353 17.08 -1.16 -27.69
C GLU A 353 18.20 -1.01 -28.74
N LYS A 354 18.20 -1.85 -29.78
CA LYS A 354 19.18 -1.76 -30.87
C LYS A 354 19.13 -0.42 -31.60
N GLU A 355 17.92 0.10 -31.85
CA GLU A 355 17.72 1.42 -32.46
C GLU A 355 18.24 2.56 -31.56
N GLU A 356 17.98 2.50 -30.26
CA GLU A 356 18.48 3.50 -29.30
C GLU A 356 20.01 3.48 -29.22
N GLU A 357 20.62 2.30 -29.20
CA GLU A 357 22.08 2.15 -29.22
C GLU A 357 22.68 2.68 -30.53
N ALA A 358 22.06 2.39 -31.67
CA ALA A 358 22.49 2.93 -32.96
C ALA A 358 22.45 4.46 -32.95
N ARG A 359 21.36 5.05 -32.46
CA ARG A 359 21.20 6.50 -32.33
C ARG A 359 22.19 7.13 -31.35
N LYS A 360 22.51 6.46 -30.23
CA LYS A 360 23.55 6.92 -29.29
C LYS A 360 24.91 6.95 -29.96
N LYS A 361 25.29 5.89 -30.68
CA LYS A 361 26.56 5.82 -31.43
C LYS A 361 26.63 6.89 -32.51
N GLU A 362 25.54 7.13 -33.23
CA GLU A 362 25.46 8.21 -34.22
C GLU A 362 25.63 9.59 -33.57
N ASN A 363 24.91 9.87 -32.48
CA ASN A 363 25.03 11.13 -31.76
C ASN A 363 26.45 11.36 -31.20
N GLU A 364 27.10 10.33 -30.67
CA GLU A 364 28.48 10.40 -30.22
C GLU A 364 29.44 10.66 -31.39
N ALA A 365 29.23 10.03 -32.55
CA ALA A 365 30.01 10.28 -33.75
C ALA A 365 29.82 11.71 -34.27
N LEU A 366 28.59 12.22 -34.27
CA LEU A 366 28.29 13.61 -34.62
C LEU A 366 28.94 14.60 -33.66
N LYS A 367 28.90 14.33 -32.35
CA LYS A 367 29.55 15.16 -31.34
C LYS A 367 31.06 15.20 -31.55
N LYS A 368 31.70 14.06 -31.82
CA LYS A 368 33.14 13.99 -32.14
C LYS A 368 33.48 14.78 -33.41
N ARG A 369 32.69 14.63 -34.49
CA ARG A 369 32.88 15.41 -35.73
C ARG A 369 32.73 16.92 -35.50
N ALA A 370 31.75 17.34 -34.69
CA ALA A 370 31.55 18.74 -34.35
C ALA A 370 32.73 19.31 -33.53
N GLU A 371 33.26 18.53 -32.58
CA GLU A 371 34.47 18.90 -31.82
C GLU A 371 35.71 18.99 -32.73
N GLU A 372 35.87 18.09 -33.68
CA GLU A 372 36.95 18.13 -34.69
C GLU A 372 36.86 19.36 -35.60
N LEU A 373 35.67 19.68 -36.12
CA LEU A 373 35.43 20.88 -36.93
C LEU A 373 35.74 22.15 -36.15
N LYS A 374 35.27 22.25 -34.91
CA LYS A 374 35.56 23.40 -34.03
C LYS A 374 37.07 23.55 -33.76
N ASN A 375 37.80 22.44 -33.63
CA ASN A 375 39.25 22.46 -33.47
C ASN A 375 39.97 22.89 -34.76
N LEU A 376 39.46 22.50 -35.94
CA LEU A 376 39.98 22.97 -37.22
C LEU A 376 39.73 24.46 -37.45
N GLU A 377 38.54 24.95 -37.11
CA GLU A 377 38.20 26.38 -37.15
C GLU A 377 39.13 27.19 -36.25
N LYS A 378 39.33 26.78 -35.00
CA LYS A 378 40.29 27.43 -34.09
C LYS A 378 41.70 27.48 -34.68
N LYS A 379 42.18 26.37 -35.25
CA LYS A 379 43.51 26.33 -35.91
C LYS A 379 43.58 27.26 -37.12
N LYS A 380 42.50 27.37 -37.90
CA LYS A 380 42.41 28.27 -39.05
C LYS A 380 42.42 29.73 -38.60
N ASP A 381 41.63 30.09 -37.59
CA ASP A 381 41.60 31.44 -37.01
C ASP A 381 42.96 31.84 -36.43
N GLU A 382 43.67 30.92 -35.76
CA GLU A 382 45.02 31.15 -35.28
C GLU A 382 46.03 31.36 -36.42
N ALA A 383 45.90 30.60 -37.52
CA ALA A 383 46.73 30.76 -38.70
C ALA A 383 46.45 32.09 -39.43
N GLU A 384 45.18 32.51 -39.53
CA GLU A 384 44.80 33.80 -40.11
C GLU A 384 45.28 34.96 -39.23
N LYS A 385 45.16 34.88 -37.90
CA LYS A 385 45.74 35.87 -36.98
C LYS A 385 47.26 36.00 -37.14
N LYS A 386 47.98 34.88 -37.29
CA LYS A 386 49.43 34.89 -37.55
C LYS A 386 49.75 35.53 -38.90
N LYS A 387 48.98 35.25 -39.96
CA LYS A 387 49.16 35.88 -41.28
C LYS A 387 48.86 37.37 -41.23
N PHE A 388 47.80 37.78 -40.54
CA PHE A 388 47.44 39.19 -40.38
C PHE A 388 48.53 39.95 -39.62
N LYS A 389 49.01 39.39 -38.50
CA LYS A 389 50.11 40.00 -37.74
C LYS A 389 51.38 40.13 -38.57
N LYS A 390 51.76 39.08 -39.31
CA LYS A 390 52.89 39.16 -40.24
C LYS A 390 52.70 40.23 -41.31
N GLY A 391 51.51 40.32 -41.91
CA GLY A 391 51.20 41.36 -42.89
C GLY A 391 51.25 42.77 -42.31
N GLN A 392 50.85 42.93 -41.06
CA GLN A 392 50.96 44.19 -40.32
C GLN A 392 52.43 44.55 -40.05
N ASP A 393 53.23 43.60 -39.55
CA ASP A 393 54.67 43.77 -39.32
C ASP A 393 55.41 44.14 -40.63
N ASP A 394 55.07 43.48 -41.75
CA ASP A 394 55.63 43.75 -43.07
C ASP A 394 55.25 45.16 -43.58
N LEU A 395 54.03 45.63 -43.27
CA LEU A 395 53.54 46.96 -43.64
C LEU A 395 54.19 48.07 -42.80
N GLU A 396 54.32 47.87 -41.49
CA GLU A 396 55.03 48.78 -40.58
C GLU A 396 56.48 48.96 -41.02
N LYS A 397 57.15 47.84 -41.36
CA LYS A 397 58.51 47.85 -41.89
C LYS A 397 58.63 48.58 -43.23
N ALA A 398 57.64 48.46 -44.12
CA ALA A 398 57.65 49.14 -45.42
C ALA A 398 57.39 50.66 -45.32
N LEU A 399 56.62 51.08 -44.30
CA LEU A 399 56.30 52.49 -44.04
C LEU A 399 57.37 53.22 -43.20
N GLY A 400 58.38 52.50 -42.69
CA GLY A 400 59.52 53.08 -41.97
C GLY A 400 59.23 53.45 -40.52
N PHE A 401 58.24 52.78 -39.90
CA PHE A 401 57.97 52.88 -38.47
C PHE A 401 58.89 51.98 -37.64
#